data_AF-A0A1Q3WVA1-F1
#
_entry.id   AF-A0A1Q3WVA1-F1
#
_cell.length_a   1.000
_cell.length_b   1.000
_cell.length_c   1.000
_cell.angle_alpha   90.00
_cell.angle_beta   90.00
_cell.angle_gamma   90.00
#
_symmetry.space_group_name_H-M   'P 1'
#
loop_
_entity.id
_entity.type
_entity.pdbx_description
1 polymer ?
#
loop_
_entity_poly.entity_id
_entity_poly.type
_entity_poly.pdbx_seq_one_letter_code
_entity_poly.pdbx_strand_id
1 'polypeptide(L)'
;MKNIIATIPKSRFPTWEKARAVVERCDGETIWPGEETPRWWTVRMPRLPKENLIGSLCYMVYDDQVRGYFDIVDADEAANWTWYSQRNQKGKVLICANWHPVYKGPAMSGFQGWRYTALRP
;
A
#
# COMPACT_ATOMS: atom_id res chain seq x y z
N MET A 1 9.34 13.17 -9.48
CA MET A 1 8.16 12.35 -9.14
C MET A 1 7.89 12.48 -7.66
N LYS A 2 6.64 12.68 -7.24
CA LYS A 2 6.28 12.78 -5.81
C LYS A 2 5.85 11.40 -5.33
N ASN A 3 6.60 10.86 -4.39
CA ASN A 3 6.21 9.63 -3.72
C ASN A 3 5.14 9.92 -2.67
N ILE A 4 4.49 8.87 -2.18
CA ILE A 4 3.58 8.98 -1.06
C ILE A 4 4.08 8.15 0.11
N ILE A 5 3.57 8.47 1.28
CA ILE A 5 3.78 7.71 2.50
C ILE A 5 2.44 7.50 3.19
N ALA A 6 2.26 6.31 3.76
CA ALA A 6 1.07 5.89 4.50
C ALA A 6 1.47 5.01 5.70
N THR A 7 0.52 4.73 6.57
CA THR A 7 0.74 3.91 7.77
C THR A 7 0.04 2.56 7.62
N ILE A 8 0.74 1.48 7.95
CA ILE A 8 0.13 0.16 8.09
C ILE A 8 -0.74 0.16 9.36
N PRO A 9 -2.05 -0.12 9.27
CA PRO A 9 -2.97 0.08 10.39
C PRO A 9 -2.77 -0.96 11.49
N LYS A 10 -2.37 -0.51 12.69
CA LYS A 10 -2.21 -1.34 13.89
C LYS A 10 -3.48 -2.07 14.33
N SER A 11 -4.65 -1.49 14.07
CA SER A 11 -5.95 -2.12 14.35
C SER A 11 -6.16 -3.42 13.58
N ARG A 12 -5.56 -3.55 12.39
CA ARG A 12 -5.62 -4.76 11.57
C ARG A 12 -4.38 -5.64 11.74
N PHE A 13 -3.23 -5.02 11.98
CA PHE A 13 -1.94 -5.71 12.13
C PHE A 13 -1.32 -5.31 13.48
N PRO A 14 -1.61 -6.02 14.57
CA PRO A 14 -1.11 -5.65 15.90
C PRO A 14 0.42 -5.76 16.03
N THR A 15 1.04 -6.68 15.30
CA THR A 15 2.49 -6.91 15.30
C THR A 15 3.08 -6.81 13.90
N TRP A 16 4.38 -6.49 13.83
CA TRP A 16 5.08 -6.35 12.56
C TRP A 16 5.12 -7.67 11.80
N GLU A 17 5.24 -8.80 12.48
CA GLU A 17 5.29 -10.13 11.85
C GLU A 17 4.01 -10.41 11.05
N LYS A 18 2.84 -10.03 11.60
CA LYS A 18 1.55 -10.16 10.91
C LYS A 18 1.44 -9.22 9.72
N ALA A 19 1.92 -7.98 9.85
CA ALA A 19 1.97 -7.04 8.74
C ALA A 19 2.90 -7.55 7.63
N ARG A 20 4.12 -7.95 8.01
CA ARG A 20 5.19 -8.48 7.16
C ARG A 20 4.69 -9.65 6.29
N ALA A 21 4.07 -10.65 6.92
CA ALA A 21 3.55 -11.82 6.21
C ALA A 21 2.48 -11.47 5.15
N VAL A 22 1.82 -10.32 5.26
CA VAL A 22 0.86 -9.85 4.26
C VAL A 22 1.53 -8.98 3.21
N VAL A 23 2.37 -8.01 3.60
CA VAL A 23 3.03 -7.11 2.63
C VAL A 23 3.96 -7.88 1.70
N GLU A 24 4.66 -8.91 2.20
CA GLU A 24 5.53 -9.77 1.38
C GLU A 24 4.76 -10.60 0.33
N ARG A 25 3.44 -10.75 0.48
CA ARG A 25 2.59 -11.42 -0.51
C ARG A 25 1.96 -10.46 -1.52
N CYS A 26 2.08 -9.15 -1.29
CA CYS A 26 1.50 -8.12 -2.14
C CYS A 26 2.44 -7.77 -3.30
N ASP A 27 2.69 -8.72 -4.19
CA ASP A 27 3.51 -8.54 -5.39
C ASP A 27 2.68 -8.20 -6.64
N GLY A 28 1.35 -8.37 -6.60
CA GLY A 28 0.49 -8.12 -7.75
C GLY A 28 0.58 -9.17 -8.86
N GLU A 29 1.37 -10.23 -8.68
CA GLU A 29 1.63 -11.25 -9.70
C GLU A 29 1.34 -12.66 -9.19
N THR A 30 1.75 -12.99 -7.98
CA THR A 30 1.65 -14.35 -7.44
C THR A 30 0.25 -14.64 -6.92
N ILE A 31 -0.37 -15.69 -7.47
CA ILE A 31 -1.58 -16.28 -6.92
C ILE A 31 -1.17 -17.34 -5.88
N TRP A 32 -1.37 -17.02 -4.61
CA TRP A 32 -1.00 -17.92 -3.52
C TRP A 32 -1.98 -19.09 -3.37
N PRO A 33 -1.56 -20.25 -2.81
CA PRO A 33 -2.44 -21.38 -2.60
C PRO A 33 -3.72 -21.01 -1.84
N GLY A 34 -4.88 -21.29 -2.45
CA GLY A 34 -6.20 -20.96 -1.90
C GLY A 34 -6.73 -19.57 -2.28
N GLU A 35 -6.08 -18.88 -3.22
CA GLU A 35 -6.51 -17.57 -3.73
C GLU A 35 -6.85 -17.64 -5.22
N GLU A 36 -7.81 -16.82 -5.66
CA GLU A 36 -8.24 -16.75 -7.06
C GLU A 36 -7.56 -15.61 -7.84
N THR A 37 -6.97 -14.64 -7.12
CA THR A 37 -6.36 -13.44 -7.69
C THR A 37 -5.08 -13.09 -6.94
N PRO A 38 -4.10 -12.43 -7.58
CA PRO A 38 -2.91 -11.97 -6.88
C PRO A 38 -3.26 -10.88 -5.87
N ARG A 39 -2.40 -10.71 -4.86
CA ARG A 39 -2.62 -9.71 -3.81
C ARG A 39 -1.99 -8.38 -4.16
N TRP A 40 -2.73 -7.34 -3.86
CA TRP A 40 -2.29 -5.96 -3.96
C TRP A 40 -2.36 -5.31 -2.59
N TRP A 41 -1.44 -4.40 -2.32
CA TRP A 41 -1.61 -3.46 -1.22
C TRP A 41 -2.46 -2.29 -1.71
N THR A 42 -3.33 -1.78 -0.84
CA THR A 42 -4.21 -0.68 -1.21
C THR A 42 -4.23 0.41 -0.17
N VAL A 43 -4.22 1.65 -0.64
CA VAL A 43 -4.38 2.83 0.20
C VAL A 43 -5.68 3.52 -0.17
N ARG A 44 -6.60 3.64 0.80
CA ARG A 44 -7.86 4.38 0.59
C ARG A 44 -7.57 5.86 0.44
N MET A 45 -8.25 6.48 -0.51
CA MET A 45 -8.11 7.89 -0.83
C MET A 45 -9.46 8.59 -0.81
N PRO A 46 -9.56 9.82 -0.26
CA PRO A 46 -10.80 10.60 -0.35
C PRO A 46 -11.04 11.12 -1.77
N ARG A 47 -9.97 11.32 -2.55
CA ARG A 47 -9.99 11.79 -3.94
C ARG A 47 -8.82 11.14 -4.70
N LEU A 48 -8.99 10.93 -5.99
CA LEU A 48 -7.92 10.45 -6.86
C LEU A 48 -6.83 11.52 -6.93
N PRO A 49 -5.55 11.12 -7.08
CA PRO A 49 -4.47 12.04 -7.34
C PRO A 49 -4.77 12.89 -8.59
N LYS A 50 -4.41 14.18 -8.55
CA LYS A 50 -4.48 15.05 -9.75
C LYS A 50 -3.34 14.77 -10.73
N GLU A 51 -2.19 14.37 -10.20
CA GLU A 51 -1.01 14.00 -10.96
C GLU A 51 -0.99 12.46 -11.10
N ASN A 52 -0.52 11.94 -12.23
CA ASN A 52 -0.34 10.50 -12.37
C ASN A 52 0.75 10.01 -11.39
N LEU A 53 0.39 9.10 -10.48
CA LEU A 53 1.31 8.52 -9.50
C LEU A 53 1.85 7.15 -9.94
N ILE A 54 1.43 6.61 -11.07
CA ILE A 54 1.93 5.34 -11.59
C ILE A 54 3.46 5.44 -11.80
N GLY A 55 4.20 4.47 -11.27
CA GLY A 55 5.67 4.47 -11.24
C GLY A 55 6.29 5.27 -10.09
N SER A 56 5.48 5.97 -9.28
CA SER A 56 5.93 6.50 -7.98
C SER A 56 5.87 5.42 -6.91
N LEU A 57 6.42 5.73 -5.73
CA LEU A 57 6.54 4.79 -4.62
C LEU A 57 5.57 5.13 -3.49
N CYS A 58 5.03 4.10 -2.84
CA CYS A 58 4.23 4.20 -1.63
C CYS A 58 5.01 3.65 -0.43
N TYR A 59 5.59 4.53 0.37
CA TYR A 59 6.29 4.17 1.60
C TYR A 59 5.32 3.81 2.71
N MET A 60 5.69 2.80 3.50
CA MET A 60 4.85 2.26 4.57
C MET A 60 5.53 2.42 5.92
N VAL A 61 4.89 3.18 6.80
CA VAL A 61 5.27 3.38 8.19
C VAL A 61 4.63 2.29 9.06
N TYR A 62 5.42 1.72 9.98
CA TYR A 62 4.93 0.85 11.04
C TYR A 62 5.90 0.83 12.22
N ASP A 63 5.35 0.97 13.44
CA ASP A 63 6.14 1.14 14.68
C ASP A 63 7.16 2.27 14.58
N ASP A 64 6.65 3.46 14.22
CA ASP A 64 7.39 4.71 14.09
C ASP A 64 8.63 4.66 13.19
N GLN A 65 8.62 3.72 12.23
CA GLN A 65 9.69 3.50 11.28
C GLN A 65 9.14 3.23 9.89
N VAL A 66 9.80 3.77 8.87
CA VAL A 66 9.57 3.34 7.49
C VAL A 66 10.10 1.92 7.31
N ARG A 67 9.22 0.95 7.03
CA ARG A 67 9.58 -0.47 6.91
C ARG A 67 9.87 -0.91 5.48
N GLY A 68 9.45 -0.13 4.50
CA GLY A 68 9.57 -0.45 3.10
C GLY A 68 8.64 0.40 2.25
N TYR A 69 8.55 0.06 0.98
CA TYR A 69 7.67 0.72 0.03
C TYR A 69 7.13 -0.27 -1.01
N PHE A 70 6.07 0.16 -1.69
CA PHE A 70 5.50 -0.51 -2.85
C PHE A 70 5.64 0.35 -4.09
N ASP A 71 5.61 -0.27 -5.25
CA ASP A 71 5.40 0.40 -6.53
C ASP A 71 3.91 0.72 -6.71
N ILE A 72 3.61 1.97 -7.09
CA ILE A 72 2.25 2.38 -7.41
C ILE A 72 1.97 1.99 -8.85
N VAL A 73 0.97 1.13 -9.04
CA VAL A 73 0.62 0.58 -10.35
C VAL A 73 -0.67 1.16 -10.91
N ASP A 74 -1.58 1.63 -10.06
CA ASP A 74 -2.87 2.15 -10.48
C ASP A 74 -3.52 3.05 -9.40
N ALA A 75 -4.47 3.89 -9.81
CA ALA A 75 -5.28 4.71 -8.94
C ALA A 75 -6.70 4.85 -9.52
N ASP A 76 -7.68 4.18 -8.93
CA ASP A 76 -9.03 4.12 -9.48
C ASP A 76 -10.13 3.98 -8.41
N GLU A 77 -11.39 3.95 -8.83
CA GLU A 77 -12.50 3.51 -8.00
C GLU A 77 -12.33 2.03 -7.62
N ALA A 78 -12.53 1.72 -6.35
CA ALA A 78 -12.40 0.36 -5.84
C ALA A 78 -13.32 -0.62 -6.59
N ALA A 79 -14.49 -0.17 -7.03
CA ALA A 79 -15.44 -1.00 -7.77
C ALA A 79 -14.89 -1.55 -9.10
N ASN A 80 -13.86 -0.94 -9.68
CA ASN A 80 -13.26 -1.39 -10.94
C ASN A 80 -12.31 -2.58 -10.75
N TRP A 81 -11.96 -2.91 -9.51
CA TRP A 81 -11.09 -4.02 -9.17
C TRP A 81 -11.91 -5.23 -8.69
N THR A 82 -11.77 -6.38 -9.36
CA THR A 82 -12.61 -7.58 -9.15
C THR A 82 -12.71 -8.03 -7.69
N TRP A 83 -11.60 -7.96 -6.95
CA TRP A 83 -11.59 -8.29 -5.51
C TRP A 83 -12.49 -7.38 -4.66
N TYR A 84 -12.59 -6.11 -5.02
CA TYR A 84 -13.40 -5.11 -4.32
C TYR A 84 -14.84 -5.06 -4.81
N SER A 85 -15.07 -5.32 -6.11
CA SER A 85 -16.41 -5.38 -6.69
C SER A 85 -17.23 -6.49 -6.03
N GLN A 86 -16.63 -7.68 -5.82
CA GLN A 86 -17.25 -8.79 -5.08
C GLN A 86 -17.63 -8.42 -3.63
N ARG A 87 -16.96 -7.43 -3.04
CA ARG A 87 -17.17 -6.96 -1.66
C ARG A 87 -18.01 -5.69 -1.58
N ASN A 88 -18.56 -5.21 -2.71
CA ASN A 88 -19.30 -3.94 -2.82
C ASN A 88 -18.58 -2.75 -2.16
N GLN A 89 -17.25 -2.73 -2.17
CA GLN A 89 -16.51 -1.63 -1.57
C GLN A 89 -16.57 -0.41 -2.48
N LYS A 90 -16.95 0.73 -1.88
CA LYS A 90 -17.05 2.02 -2.56
C LYS A 90 -15.86 2.92 -2.21
N GLY A 91 -15.59 3.87 -3.09
CA GLY A 91 -14.58 4.90 -2.91
C GLY A 91 -13.30 4.64 -3.70
N LYS A 92 -12.36 5.57 -3.58
CA LYS A 92 -11.16 5.64 -4.40
C LYS A 92 -10.00 4.97 -3.69
N VAL A 93 -9.20 4.22 -4.45
CA VAL A 93 -8.07 3.46 -3.94
C VAL A 93 -6.85 3.66 -4.82
N LEU A 94 -5.70 3.74 -4.17
CA LEU A 94 -4.42 3.54 -4.81
C LEU A 94 -4.06 2.06 -4.72
N ILE A 95 -3.56 1.51 -5.83
CA ILE A 95 -3.16 0.12 -5.92
C ILE A 95 -1.64 0.05 -5.99
N CYS A 96 -1.09 -0.84 -5.17
CA CYS A 96 0.33 -0.95 -4.89
C CYS A 96 0.74 -2.42 -4.99
N ALA A 97 1.89 -2.67 -5.60
CA ALA A 97 2.49 -4.00 -5.77
C ALA A 97 3.99 -3.96 -5.52
N ASN A 98 4.64 -5.12 -5.60
CA ASN A 98 6.08 -5.30 -5.43
C ASN A 98 6.59 -4.69 -4.12
N TRP A 99 6.46 -5.44 -3.03
CA TRP A 99 6.99 -4.98 -1.74
C TRP A 99 8.52 -4.95 -1.74
N HIS A 100 9.08 -3.79 -1.39
CA HIS A 100 10.51 -3.56 -1.23
C HIS A 100 10.82 -3.27 0.25
N PRO A 101 11.44 -4.20 0.99
CA PRO A 101 11.77 -3.99 2.40
C PRO A 101 12.90 -2.96 2.54
N VAL A 102 12.76 -2.06 3.51
CA VAL A 102 13.81 -1.10 3.90
C VAL A 102 14.33 -1.47 5.28
N TYR A 103 15.57 -1.94 5.33
CA TYR A 103 16.25 -2.25 6.58
C TYR A 103 16.90 -0.98 7.14
N LYS A 104 16.47 -0.55 8.33
CA LYS A 104 16.89 0.73 8.98
C LYS A 104 16.33 1.99 8.31
N GLY A 105 15.06 1.96 7.93
CA GLY A 105 14.39 3.15 7.43
C GLY A 105 14.33 4.28 8.47
N PRO A 106 14.12 5.54 8.02
CA PRO A 106 14.06 6.70 8.90
C PRO A 106 12.92 6.56 9.91
N ALA A 107 13.14 7.15 11.10
CA ALA A 107 12.10 7.28 12.10
C ALA A 107 11.01 8.23 11.58
N MET A 108 9.76 7.78 11.66
CA MET A 108 8.60 8.57 11.28
C MET A 108 7.39 8.06 12.02
N SER A 109 6.74 8.93 12.80
CA SER A 109 5.53 8.57 13.53
C SER A 109 4.40 8.16 12.60
N GLY A 110 3.63 7.15 13.02
CA GLY A 110 2.41 6.76 12.32
C GLY A 110 1.37 7.88 12.27
N PHE A 111 0.56 7.88 11.23
CA PHE A 111 -0.55 8.83 11.05
C PHE A 111 -1.69 8.20 10.25
N GLN A 112 -2.89 8.78 10.35
CA GLN A 112 -4.04 8.32 9.58
C GLN A 112 -4.03 8.88 8.15
N GLY A 113 -4.29 8.02 7.17
CA GLY A 113 -4.35 8.37 5.75
C GLY A 113 -3.01 8.24 5.04
N TRP A 114 -2.75 9.15 4.10
CA TRP A 114 -1.54 9.21 3.28
C TRP A 114 -1.12 10.66 3.04
N ARG A 115 0.15 10.88 2.72
CA ARG A 115 0.73 12.21 2.41
C ARG A 115 1.79 12.09 1.31
N TYR A 116 2.12 13.19 0.64
CA TYR A 116 3.29 13.22 -0.23
C TYR A 116 4.59 13.19 0.59
N THR A 117 5.64 12.61 0.02
CA THR A 117 6.96 12.53 0.63
C THR A 117 8.08 12.74 -0.38
N ALA A 118 9.22 13.24 0.11
CA ALA A 118 10.45 13.40 -0.65
C ALA A 118 11.39 12.19 -0.56
N LEU A 119 11.00 11.13 0.16
CA LEU A 119 11.78 9.89 0.28
C LEU A 119 12.07 9.28 -1.09
N ARG A 120 13.26 8.68 -1.20
CA ARG A 120 13.76 7.99 -2.39
C ARG A 120 14.29 6.60 -1.98
N PRO A 121 14.29 5.62 -2.90
CA PRO A 121 14.82 4.27 -2.65
C PRO A 121 16.20 4.28 -2.00
#